data_AF-A0A8X7U737-F1
#
_entry.id   AF-A0A8X7U737-F1
#
_cell.length_a   1.000
_cell.length_b   1.000
_cell.length_c   1.000
_cell.angle_alpha   90.00
_cell.angle_beta   90.00
_cell.angle_gamma   90.00
#
_symmetry.space_group_name_H-M   'P 1'
#
loop_
_entity.id
_entity.type
_entity.pdbx_description
1 polymer ?
#
loop_
_entity_poly.entity_id
_entity_poly.type
_entity_poly.pdbx_seq_one_letter_code
_entity_poly.pdbx_strand_id
1 'polypeptide(L)' 'MAKPLGTTGEFFRRRDEWRKHPMLSNQMRHALPGLGIGVAAFCVYLVGEQIYSKALAPSKSSSHHNQKHTAPSH' A
#
# COMPACT_ATOMS: atom_id res chain seq x y z
N MET A 1 16.71 -28.26 17.18
CA MET A 1 16.06 -29.43 17.79
C MET A 1 15.49 -29.00 19.14
N ALA A 2 14.18 -28.92 19.29
CA ALA A 2 13.59 -28.57 20.59
C ALA A 2 13.88 -29.69 21.61
N LYS A 3 14.20 -29.31 22.85
CA LYS A 3 14.43 -30.26 23.96
C LYS A 3 13.17 -31.13 24.13
N PRO A 4 13.28 -32.47 24.26
CA PRO A 4 12.13 -33.33 24.41
C PRO A 4 11.30 -32.88 25.61
N LEU A 5 10.02 -32.64 25.38
CA LEU A 5 9.08 -32.24 26.42
C LEU A 5 8.91 -33.43 27.37
N GLY A 6 9.11 -33.22 28.67
CA GLY A 6 8.85 -34.24 29.69
C GLY A 6 7.37 -34.66 29.71
N THR A 7 7.00 -35.62 30.55
CA THR A 7 5.64 -36.17 30.66
C THR A 7 4.55 -35.09 30.79
N THR A 8 4.81 -34.07 31.62
CA THR A 8 3.92 -32.91 31.78
C THR A 8 3.88 -32.04 30.53
N GLY A 9 5.03 -31.80 29.89
CA GLY A 9 5.09 -31.00 28.66
C GLY A 9 4.31 -31.63 27.50
N GLU A 10 4.34 -32.95 27.38
CA GLU A 10 3.53 -33.70 26.40
C GLU A 10 2.03 -33.64 26.68
N PHE A 11 1.63 -33.62 27.95
CA PHE A 11 0.22 -33.45 28.33
C PHE A 11 -0.34 -32.08 27.90
N PHE A 12 0.40 -31.01 28.15
CA PHE A 12 0.01 -29.66 27.69
C PHE A 12 0.08 -29.56 26.17
N ARG A 13 1.07 -30.19 25.51
CA ARG A 13 1.17 -30.22 24.05
C ARG A 13 -0.08 -30.82 23.40
N ARG A 14 -0.50 -32.02 23.83
CA ARG A 14 -1.71 -32.66 23.27
C ARG A 14 -2.98 -31.84 23.50
N ARG A 15 -3.08 -31.16 24.63
CA ARG A 15 -4.22 -30.26 24.90
C ARG A 15 -4.14 -28.94 24.15
N ASP A 16 -2.96 -28.45 23.79
CA ASP A 16 -2.81 -27.19 23.05
C ASP A 16 -2.85 -27.39 21.53
N GLU A 17 -2.80 -28.64 21.06
CA GLU A 17 -2.87 -28.99 19.64
C GLU A 17 -4.14 -28.49 18.94
N TRP A 18 -5.29 -28.42 19.63
CA TRP A 18 -6.51 -27.85 19.03
C TRP A 18 -6.34 -26.38 18.67
N ARG A 19 -5.49 -25.61 19.36
CA ARG A 19 -5.24 -24.19 19.02
C ARG A 19 -4.39 -24.02 17.77
N LYS A 20 -3.71 -25.09 17.34
CA LYS A 20 -3.00 -25.15 16.05
C LYS A 20 -3.96 -25.39 14.88
N HIS A 21 -5.27 -25.35 15.12
CA HIS A 21 -6.26 -25.49 14.06
C HIS A 21 -6.03 -24.46 12.94
N PRO A 22 -6.10 -24.86 11.66
CA PRO A 22 -5.81 -23.98 10.51
C PRO A 22 -6.57 -22.65 10.51
N MET A 23 -7.77 -22.65 11.09
CA MET A 23 -8.60 -21.45 11.27
C MET A 23 -7.96 -20.39 12.18
N LEU A 24 -7.23 -20.81 13.21
CA LEU A 24 -6.57 -19.90 14.18
C LEU A 24 -5.14 -19.56 13.77
N SER A 25 -4.45 -20.41 13.00
CA SER A 25 -3.05 -20.20 12.65
C SER A 25 -2.83 -19.28 11.43
N ASN A 26 -3.84 -19.09 10.58
CA ASN A 26 -3.71 -18.36 9.31
C ASN A 26 -4.05 -16.86 9.39
N GLN A 27 -4.01 -16.25 10.58
CA GLN A 27 -4.47 -14.88 10.82
C GLN A 27 -3.75 -13.83 9.97
N MET A 28 -2.45 -13.98 9.71
CA MET A 28 -1.69 -13.01 8.89
C MET A 28 -2.22 -12.90 7.46
N ARG A 29 -2.75 -13.98 6.87
CA ARG A 29 -3.31 -13.95 5.50
C ARG A 29 -4.67 -13.27 5.44
N HIS A 30 -5.37 -13.17 6.57
CA HIS A 30 -6.69 -12.55 6.67
C HIS A 30 -6.65 -11.19 7.39
N ALA A 31 -5.48 -10.76 7.88
CA ALA A 31 -5.34 -9.49 8.61
C ALA A 31 -5.69 -8.27 7.75
N LEU A 32 -5.44 -8.34 6.44
CA LEU A 32 -5.70 -7.24 5.50
C LEU A 32 -6.45 -7.77 4.26
N PRO A 33 -7.78 -7.99 4.37
CA PRO A 33 -8.57 -8.46 3.25
C PRO A 33 -8.53 -7.41 2.12
N GLY A 34 -8.20 -7.84 0.91
CA GLY A 34 -8.17 -6.95 -0.26
C GLY A 34 -6.94 -6.06 -0.39
N LEU A 35 -5.93 -6.17 0.49
CA LEU A 35 -4.69 -5.38 0.37
C LEU A 35 -4.02 -5.54 -1.00
N GLY A 36 -3.93 -6.77 -1.50
CA GLY A 36 -3.31 -7.03 -2.81
C GLY A 36 -4.05 -6.34 -3.96
N ILE A 37 -5.38 -6.34 -3.91
CA ILE A 37 -6.22 -5.67 -4.93
C ILE A 37 -6.10 -4.15 -4.80
N GLY A 38 -6.09 -3.63 -3.57
CA GLY A 38 -5.93 -2.21 -3.30
C GLY A 38 -4.58 -1.67 -3.78
N VAL A 39 -3.49 -2.38 -3.50
CA VAL A 39 -2.15 -2.03 -3.99
C VAL A 39 -2.10 -2.08 -5.52
N ALA A 40 -2.66 -3.11 -6.15
CA ALA A 40 -2.68 -3.21 -7.61
C ALA A 40 -3.45 -2.04 -8.27
N ALA A 41 -4.64 -1.72 -7.77
CA ALA A 41 -5.43 -0.60 -8.26
C ALA A 41 -4.71 0.74 -8.09
N PHE A 42 -4.06 0.94 -6.94
CA PHE A 42 -3.28 2.14 -6.66
C PHE A 42 -2.07 2.29 -7.60
N CYS A 43 -1.35 1.20 -7.89
CA CYS A 43 -0.26 1.22 -8.87
C CYS A 43 -0.77 1.60 -10.28
N VAL A 44 -1.91 1.04 -10.71
CA VAL A 44 -2.51 1.38 -12.02
C VAL A 44 -2.87 2.86 -12.08
N TYR A 45 -3.44 3.42 -11.01
CA TYR A 45 -3.76 4.84 -10.92
C TYR A 45 -2.50 5.71 -11.08
N LEU A 46 -1.42 5.42 -10.33
CA LEU A 46 -0.18 6.19 -10.41
C LEU A 46 0.48 6.12 -11.79
N VAL A 47 0.48 4.95 -12.43
CA VAL A 47 1.00 4.80 -13.80
C VAL A 47 0.14 5.59 -14.79
N GLY A 48 -1.19 5.51 -14.65
CA GLY A 48 -2.12 6.28 -15.47
C GLY A 48 -1.90 7.80 -15.32
N GLU A 49 -1.72 8.28 -14.09
CA GLU A 49 -1.45 9.70 -13.80
C GLU A 49 -0.12 10.17 -14.39
N GLN A 50 0.94 9.36 -14.29
CA GLN A 50 2.24 9.66 -14.87
C GLN A 50 2.19 9.73 -16.40
N ILE A 51 1.49 8.79 -17.06
CA ILE A 51 1.31 8.80 -18.51
C ILE A 51 0.47 10.01 -18.94
N TYR A 52 -0.64 10.28 -18.26
CA TYR A 52 -1.50 11.43 -18.57
C TYR A 52 -0.73 12.75 -18.45
N SER A 53 0.03 12.92 -17.37
CA SER A 53 0.78 14.15 -17.10
C SER A 53 1.98 14.36 -18.05
N LYS A 54 2.54 13.30 -18.62
CA LYS A 54 3.75 13.37 -19.45
C LYS A 54 3.48 13.29 -20.95
N ALA A 55 2.44 12.58 -21.37
CA ALA A 55 2.15 12.35 -22.79
C ALA A 55 0.91 13.09 -23.31
N LEU A 56 -0.04 13.44 -22.43
CA LEU A 56 -1.35 13.99 -22.83
C LEU A 56 -1.64 15.38 -22.27
N ALA A 57 -0.96 15.80 -21.20
CA ALA A 57 -1.14 17.12 -20.64
C ALA A 57 -0.67 18.19 -21.63
N PRO A 58 -1.53 19.12 -22.07
CA PRO A 58 -1.09 20.24 -22.88
C PRO A 58 -0.07 21.05 -22.08
N SER A 59 1.09 21.34 -22.68
CA SER A 59 2.06 22.28 -22.11
C SER A 59 1.31 23.52 -21.66
N LYS A 60 1.35 23.83 -20.35
CA LYS A 60 0.94 25.15 -19.86
C LYS A 60 1.86 26.16 -20.52
N SER A 61 1.44 26.69 -21.66
CA SER A 61 2.07 27.82 -22.33
C SER A 61 2.02 28.98 -21.34
N SER A 62 3.16 29.27 -20.72
CA SER A 62 3.40 30.46 -19.92
C SER A 62 3.31 31.67 -20.84
N SER A 63 2.10 32.22 -21.01
CA SER A 63 1.90 33.52 -21.62
C SER A 63 2.58 34.57 -20.75
N HIS A 64 3.77 35.01 -21.18
CA HIS A 64 4.44 36.19 -20.66
C HIS A 64 3.54 37.42 -20.87
N HIS A 65 2.77 37.82 -19.85
CA HIS A 65 2.17 39.14 -19.84
C HIS A 65 3.28 40.16 -19.55
N ASN A 66 3.84 40.72 -20.62
CA ASN A 66 4.68 41.91 -20.58
C ASN A 66 3.81 43.09 -20.11
N GLN A 67 3.79 43.35 -18.81
CA GLN A 67 3.12 44.50 -18.22
C GLN A 67 4.00 45.73 -18.48
N LYS A 68 3.85 46.35 -19.66
CA LYS A 68 4.41 47.68 -19.95
C LYS A 68 3.70 48.70 -19.05
N HIS A 69 4.32 49.05 -17.94
CA HIS A 69 3.93 50.22 -17.17
C HIS A 69 4.26 51.48 -17.99
N THR A 70 3.23 52.09 -18.58
CA THR A 70 3.29 53.45 -19.11
C THR A 70 3.25 54.46 -17.96
N ALA A 71 4.24 55.35 -17.94
CA ALA A 71 4.45 56.39 -16.94
C ALA A 71 3.25 57.36 -16.83
N PRO A 72 2.94 57.89 -15.63
CA PRO A 72 2.04 59.02 -15.50
C PRO A 72 2.79 60.32 -15.84
N SER A 73 2.25 61.05 -16.80
CA SER A 73 2.64 62.41 -17.17
C SER A 73 2.10 63.43 -16.16
N HIS A 74 3.00 64.32 -15.72
CA HIS A 74 2.88 65.71 -15.22
C HIS A 74 1.64 66.16 -14.44
#